data_AF-A0A661JDG1-F1
#
_entry.id   AF-A0A661JDG1-F1
#
_cell.length_a   1.000
_cell.length_b   1.000
_cell.length_c   1.000
_cell.angle_alpha   90.00
_cell.angle_beta   90.00
_cell.angle_gamma   90.00
#
_symmetry.space_group_name_H-M   'P 1'
#
loop_
_entity.id
_entity.type
_entity.pdbx_description
1 polymer ?
#
loop_
_entity_poly.entity_id
_entity_poly.type
_entity_poly.pdbx_seq_one_letter_code
_entity_poly.pdbx_strand_id
1 'polypeptide(L)' 'MKVLVVDDDPVSRLILRRTLERGGFEVLEASDGLEGW' A
#
# COMPACT_ATOMS: atom_id res chain seq x y z
N MET A 1 2.32 8.78 -10.33
CA MET A 1 0.96 8.27 -10.07
C MET A 1 0.96 7.70 -8.67
N LYS A 2 0.00 8.09 -7.82
CA LYS A 2 -0.08 7.64 -6.42
C LYS A 2 -1.07 6.48 -6.30
N VAL A 3 -0.71 5.48 -5.50
CA VAL A 3 -1.52 4.27 -5.25
C VAL A 3 -1.70 4.10 -3.75
N LEU A 4 -2.94 3.94 -3.29
CA LEU A 4 -3.25 3.57 -1.90
C LEU A 4 -3.45 2.05 -1.83
N VAL A 5 -2.70 1.40 -0.95
CA VAL A 5 -2.84 -0.02 -0.62
C VAL A 5 -3.52 -0.12 0.74
N VAL A 6 -4.72 -0.70 0.76
CA VAL A 6 -5.48 -0.99 1.98
C VAL A 6 -5.53 -2.50 2.16
N ASP A 7 -4.90 -2.99 3.22
CA ASP A 7 -4.78 -4.42 3.53
C ASP A 7 -4.56 -4.56 5.04
N ASP A 8 -5.31 -5.42 5.71
CA ASP A 8 -5.22 -5.65 7.16
C ASP A 8 -4.02 -6.54 7.54
N ASP A 9 -3.53 -7.37 6.61
CA ASP A 9 -2.36 -8.21 6.83
C ASP A 9 -1.05 -7.45 6.53
N PRO A 10 -0.16 -7.26 7.53
CA PRO A 10 1.07 -6.48 7.35
C PRO A 10 2.07 -7.11 6.37
N VAL A 11 2.04 -8.42 6.18
CA VAL A 11 2.96 -9.11 5.26
C VAL A 11 2.53 -8.87 3.82
N SER A 12 1.24 -9.03 3.53
CA SER A 12 0.64 -8.80 2.22
C SER A 12 0.80 -7.34 1.79
N ARG A 13 0.51 -6.40 2.69
CA ARG A 13 0.72 -4.96 2.48
C ARG A 13 2.16 -4.62 2.10
N LEU A 14 3.14 -5.18 2.82
CA LEU A 14 4.56 -4.98 2.56
C LEU A 14 4.98 -5.49 1.17
N ILE A 15 4.50 -6.67 0.77
CA ILE A 15 4.80 -7.27 -0.54
C ILE A 15 4.22 -6.40 -1.66
N LEU A 16 2.97 -5.97 -1.51
CA LEU A 16 2.29 -5.10 -2.47
C LEU A 16 2.99 -3.76 -2.62
N ARG A 17 3.32 -3.09 -1.50
CA ARG A 17 4.06 -1.82 -1.54
C ARG A 17 5.37 -1.96 -2.29
N ARG A 18 6.21 -2.93 -1.92
CA ARG A 18 7.52 -3.13 -2.57
C ARG A 18 7.39 -3.42 -4.06
N THR A 19 6.36 -4.14 -4.46
CA THR A 19 6.11 -4.46 -5.87
C THR A 19 5.74 -3.20 -6.66
N LEU A 20 4.86 -2.37 -6.11
CA LEU A 20 4.42 -1.11 -6.72
C LEU A 20 5.52 -0.05 -6.75
N GLU A 21 6.30 0.10 -5.67
CA GLU A 21 7.45 1.01 -5.63
C GLU A 21 8.51 0.64 -6.68
N ARG A 22 8.78 -0.66 -6.87
CA ARG A 22 9.68 -1.13 -7.94
C ARG A 22 9.14 -0.85 -9.34
N GLY A 23 7.82 -0.70 -9.48
CA GLY A 23 7.15 -0.25 -10.70
C GLY A 23 7.18 1.27 -10.92
N GLY A 24 7.76 2.05 -10.00
CA GLY A 24 7.85 3.51 -10.09
C GLY A 24 6.61 4.25 -9.56
N PHE A 25 5.74 3.55 -8.82
CA PHE A 25 4.59 4.18 -8.16
C PHE A 25 4.98 4.74 -6.79
N GLU A 26 4.36 5.86 -6.44
CA GLU A 26 4.40 6.36 -5.06
C GLU A 26 3.25 5.69 -4.30
N VAL A 27 3.57 4.96 -3.23
CA VAL A 27 2.62 4.11 -2.52
C VAL A 27 2.29 4.72 -1.15
N LEU A 28 1.00 4.81 -0.86
CA LEU A 28 0.45 5.08 0.46
C LEU A 28 -0.11 3.77 1.01
N GLU A 29 0.05 3.54 2.31
CA GLU A 29 -0.46 2.36 3.01
C GLU A 29 -1.54 2.77 4.00
N ALA A 30 -2.57 1.93 4.13
CA ALA A 30 -3.53 1.98 5.23
C ALA A 30 -3.77 0.55 5.73
N SER A 31 -3.84 0.36 7.03
CA SER A 31 -4.15 -0.93 7.64
C SER A 31 -5.66 -1.17 7.79
N ASP A 32 -6.47 -0.12 7.63
CA ASP A 32 -7.92 -0.17 7.64
C ASP A 32 -8.53 1.02 6.85
N GLY A 33 -9.86 1.08 6.81
CA GLY A 33 -10.59 2.17 6.15
C GLY A 33 -10.55 3.52 6.90
N LEU A 34 -10.07 3.56 8.14
CA LEU A 34 -9.92 4.78 8.94
C LEU A 34 -8.57 5.46 8.72
N GLU A 35 -7.56 4.73 8.23
CA GLU A 35 -6.26 5.28 7.85
C GLU A 35 -6.19 5.75 6.38
N GLY A 36 -7.11 5.29 5.52
CA GLY A 36 -7.08 5.49 4.06
C GLY A 36 -7.94 6.63 3.50
N TRP A 37 -8.04 7.77 4.18
CA TRP A 37 -8.85 8.93 3.74
C TRP A 37 -8.04 10.10 3.19
#